data_AF-D3PZY9-F1
#
_entry.id   AF-D3PZY9-F1
#
_cell.length_a   1.000
_cell.length_b   1.000
_cell.length_c   1.000
_cell.angle_alpha   90.00
_cell.angle_beta   90.00
_cell.angle_gamma   90.00
#
_symmetry.space_group_name_H-M   'P 1'
#
loop_
_entity.id
_entity.type
_entity.pdbx_description
1 polymer ?
#
loop_
_entity_poly.entity_id
_entity_poly.type
_entity_poly.pdbx_seq_one_letter_code
_entity_poly.pdbx_strand_id
1 'polypeptide(L)'
;MGRFLTPAWLLRHAIGVVLTLAFLGLGWWQWNRAQEGNMLSWGYTFQWPLFAAFVVALWIREVRAELKRAAGSTSVDAPTEEPLSSPFSVPAPDKATGDDATDAYNRYLSWLAANPNRRPGEYPG
;
A
#
# COMPACT_ATOMS: atom_id res chain seq x y z
N MET A 1 -7.71 -21.05 -21.10
CA MET A 1 -8.69 -19.93 -21.06
C MET A 1 -9.27 -19.61 -19.67
N GLY A 2 -8.76 -20.14 -18.54
CA GLY A 2 -9.47 -20.04 -17.24
C GLY A 2 -8.86 -19.14 -16.15
N ARG A 3 -7.88 -18.29 -16.45
CA ARG A 3 -7.13 -17.53 -15.41
C ARG A 3 -7.51 -16.05 -15.26
N PHE A 4 -8.47 -15.57 -16.05
CA PHE A 4 -8.98 -14.18 -16.00
C PHE A 4 -10.20 -13.98 -15.09
N LEU A 5 -10.70 -15.06 -14.47
CA LEU A 5 -11.78 -15.01 -13.47
C LEU A 5 -11.31 -15.66 -12.16
N THR A 6 -10.11 -15.31 -11.67
CA THR A 6 -9.85 -15.60 -10.26
C THR A 6 -10.91 -14.85 -9.45
N PRO A 7 -11.69 -15.52 -8.59
CA PRO A 7 -12.78 -14.89 -7.86
C PRO A 7 -12.29 -13.69 -7.04
N ALA A 8 -11.02 -13.71 -6.60
CA ALA A 8 -10.36 -12.59 -5.96
C ALA A 8 -10.24 -11.33 -6.85
N TRP A 9 -9.98 -11.48 -8.15
CA TRP A 9 -9.85 -10.34 -9.07
C TRP A 9 -11.21 -9.70 -9.35
N LEU A 10 -12.24 -10.51 -9.60
CA LEU A 10 -13.64 -10.04 -9.71
C LEU A 10 -14.11 -9.36 -8.43
N LEU A 11 -13.78 -9.92 -7.27
CA LEU A 11 -14.14 -9.33 -5.98
C LEU A 11 -13.51 -7.94 -5.81
N ARG A 12 -12.22 -7.77 -6.18
CA ARG A 12 -11.56 -6.44 -6.16
C ARG A 12 -12.29 -5.43 -7.05
N HIS A 13 -12.71 -5.85 -8.24
CA HIS A 13 -13.46 -4.98 -9.15
C HIS A 13 -14.84 -4.64 -8.62
N ALA A 14 -15.56 -5.64 -8.10
CA ALA A 14 -16.86 -5.45 -7.47
C ALA A 14 -16.78 -4.47 -6.30
N ILE A 15 -15.78 -4.62 -5.42
CA ILE A 15 -15.54 -3.71 -4.30
C ILE A 15 -15.29 -2.29 -4.79
N GLY A 16 -14.41 -2.11 -5.78
CA GLY A 16 -14.12 -0.79 -6.36
C GLY A 16 -15.35 -0.11 -6.95
N VAL A 17 -16.18 -0.86 -7.69
CA VAL A 17 -17.43 -0.37 -8.27
C VAL A 17 -18.44 -0.01 -7.18
N VAL A 18 -18.64 -0.89 -6.20
CA VAL A 18 -19.59 -0.65 -5.10
C VAL A 18 -19.20 0.58 -4.29
N LEU A 19 -17.92 0.74 -3.93
CA LEU A 19 -17.41 1.93 -3.24
C LEU A 19 -17.65 3.21 -4.05
N THR A 20 -17.35 3.17 -5.34
CA THR A 20 -17.53 4.32 -6.23
C THR A 20 -19.00 4.72 -6.30
N LEU A 21 -19.90 3.76 -6.51
CA LEU A 21 -21.34 4.01 -6.56
C LEU A 21 -21.88 4.49 -5.21
N ALA A 22 -21.38 3.96 -4.09
CA ALA A 22 -21.75 4.42 -2.77
C ALA A 22 -21.38 5.90 -2.58
N PHE A 23 -20.15 6.30 -2.91
CA PHE A 23 -19.73 7.71 -2.79
C PHE A 23 -20.54 8.63 -3.72
N LEU A 24 -20.79 8.23 -4.96
CA LEU A 24 -21.63 9.03 -5.87
C LEU A 24 -23.08 9.12 -5.38
N GLY A 25 -23.63 8.03 -4.83
CA GLY A 25 -24.96 8.01 -4.23
C GLY A 25 -25.07 8.91 -2.99
N LEU A 26 -24.05 8.92 -2.13
CA LEU A 26 -23.96 9.85 -0.99
C LEU A 26 -23.86 11.31 -1.47
N GLY A 27 -23.06 11.57 -2.50
CA GLY A 27 -22.96 12.89 -3.14
C GLY A 27 -24.29 13.37 -3.72
N TRP A 28 -25.00 12.49 -4.42
CA TRP A 28 -26.33 12.76 -4.95
C TRP A 28 -27.37 13.02 -3.85
N TRP A 29 -27.33 12.25 -2.78
CA TRP A 29 -28.21 12.48 -1.64
C TRP A 29 -27.94 13.83 -0.97
N GLN A 30 -26.65 14.20 -0.83
CA GLN A 30 -26.28 15.52 -0.30
C GLN A 30 -26.64 16.66 -1.26
N TRP A 31 -26.61 16.44 -2.57
CA TRP A 31 -27.11 17.41 -3.56
C TRP A 31 -28.58 17.74 -3.29
N ASN A 32 -29.44 16.72 -3.13
CA ASN A 32 -30.85 16.94 -2.86
C ASN A 32 -31.06 17.74 -1.56
N ARG A 33 -30.25 17.43 -0.53
CA ARG A 33 -30.31 18.12 0.76
C ARG A 33 -29.74 19.54 0.74
N ALA A 34 -28.77 19.81 -0.13
CA ALA A 34 -28.25 21.15 -0.35
C ALA A 34 -29.30 22.06 -1.00
N GLN A 35 -30.10 21.51 -1.92
CA GLN A 35 -31.21 22.22 -2.56
C GLN A 35 -32.34 22.58 -1.57
N GLU A 36 -32.48 21.82 -0.49
CA GLU A 36 -33.43 22.10 0.62
C GLU A 36 -32.98 23.27 1.53
N GLY A 37 -31.86 23.94 1.20
CA GLY A 37 -31.38 25.16 1.88
C GLY A 37 -30.20 24.95 2.84
N ASN A 38 -29.63 23.74 2.91
CA ASN A 38 -28.47 23.48 3.76
C ASN A 38 -27.15 23.83 3.05
N MET A 39 -26.53 24.96 3.44
CA MET A 39 -25.27 25.42 2.84
C MET A 39 -24.07 24.49 3.10
N LEU A 40 -24.03 23.77 4.22
CA LEU A 40 -22.95 22.82 4.53
C LEU A 40 -22.96 21.60 3.59
N SER A 41 -24.14 21.19 3.11
CA SER A 41 -24.29 20.05 2.19
C SER A 41 -23.63 20.28 0.83
N TRP A 42 -23.41 21.54 0.42
CA TRP A 42 -22.68 21.85 -0.82
C TRP A 42 -21.25 21.34 -0.80
N GLY A 43 -20.53 21.49 0.33
CA GLY A 43 -19.17 20.99 0.46
C GLY A 43 -19.10 19.48 0.23
N TYR A 44 -20.02 18.74 0.86
CA TYR A 44 -20.10 17.27 0.71
C TYR A 44 -20.47 16.83 -0.70
N THR A 45 -21.35 17.58 -1.36
CA THR A 45 -21.79 17.28 -2.73
C THR A 45 -20.63 17.24 -3.72
N PHE A 46 -19.61 18.10 -3.53
CA PHE A 46 -18.39 18.09 -4.34
C PHE A 46 -17.29 17.19 -3.76
N GLN A 47 -17.20 17.08 -2.44
CA GLN A 47 -16.22 16.24 -1.75
C GLN A 47 -16.41 14.75 -2.07
N TRP A 48 -17.66 14.25 -2.09
CA TRP A 48 -17.93 12.84 -2.33
C TRP A 48 -17.49 12.36 -3.73
N PRO A 49 -17.80 13.08 -4.84
CA PRO A 49 -17.25 12.76 -6.16
C PRO A 49 -15.71 12.82 -6.22
N LEU A 50 -15.06 13.76 -5.52
CA LEU A 50 -13.60 13.81 -5.46
C LEU A 50 -13.01 12.57 -4.78
N PHE A 51 -13.60 12.11 -3.69
CA PHE A 51 -13.20 10.85 -3.05
C PHE A 51 -13.47 9.64 -3.95
N ALA A 52 -14.60 9.60 -4.65
CA ALA A 52 -14.89 8.55 -5.63
C ALA A 52 -13.80 8.49 -6.72
N ALA A 53 -13.44 9.64 -7.29
CA ALA A 53 -12.38 9.74 -8.28
C ALA A 53 -11.02 9.29 -7.73
N PHE A 54 -10.70 9.67 -6.48
CA PHE A 54 -9.46 9.26 -5.81
C PHE A 54 -9.38 7.73 -5.64
N VAL A 55 -10.47 7.10 -5.18
CA VAL A 55 -10.55 5.63 -5.04
C VAL A 55 -10.41 4.94 -6.40
N VAL A 56 -11.07 5.45 -7.44
CA VAL A 56 -10.94 4.93 -8.81
C VAL A 56 -9.49 5.04 -9.31
N ALA A 57 -8.81 6.16 -9.05
CA ALA A 57 -7.42 6.33 -9.44
C ALA A 57 -6.48 5.31 -8.77
N LEU A 58 -6.65 5.09 -7.46
CA LEU A 58 -5.89 4.07 -6.73
C LEU A 58 -6.20 2.65 -7.24
N TRP A 59 -7.47 2.36 -7.51
CA TRP A 59 -7.90 1.08 -8.06
C TRP A 59 -7.31 0.82 -9.45
N ILE A 60 -7.33 1.80 -10.35
CA ILE A 60 -6.68 1.70 -11.67
C ILE A 60 -5.18 1.46 -11.52
N ARG A 61 -4.52 2.17 -10.59
CA ARG A 61 -3.08 1.99 -10.33
C ARG A 61 -2.77 0.56 -9.88
N GLU A 62 -3.56 0.01 -8.97
CA GLU A 62 -3.39 -1.36 -8.47
C GLU A 62 -3.63 -2.39 -9.57
N VAL A 63 -4.72 -2.25 -10.34
CA VAL A 63 -5.01 -3.13 -11.47
C VAL A 63 -3.88 -3.10 -12.50
N ARG A 64 -3.33 -1.92 -12.80
CA ARG A 64 -2.18 -1.78 -13.71
C ARG A 64 -0.92 -2.43 -13.15
N ALA A 65 -0.67 -2.33 -11.84
CA ALA A 65 0.47 -2.98 -11.19
C ALA A 65 0.36 -4.51 -11.27
N GLU A 66 -0.82 -5.06 -10.97
CA GLU A 66 -1.10 -6.49 -11.11
C GLU A 66 -0.93 -6.99 -12.55
N LEU A 67 -1.47 -6.26 -13.53
CA LEU A 67 -1.30 -6.57 -14.95
C LEU A 67 0.17 -6.56 -15.37
N LYS A 68 0.97 -5.60 -14.86
CA LYS A 68 2.42 -5.54 -15.11
C LYS A 68 3.16 -6.72 -14.48
N ARG A 69 2.83 -7.12 -13.25
CA ARG A 69 3.40 -8.34 -12.62
C ARG A 69 3.04 -9.59 -13.42
N ALA A 70 1.79 -9.71 -13.88
CA ALA A 70 1.33 -10.84 -14.69
C ALA A 70 2.00 -10.89 -16.08
N ALA A 71 2.32 -9.73 -16.68
CA ALA A 71 3.03 -9.66 -17.96
C ALA A 71 4.54 -9.90 -17.82
N GLY A 72 5.13 -9.61 -16.65
CA GLY A 72 6.55 -9.83 -16.35
C GLY A 72 6.88 -11.24 -15.86
N SER A 73 5.91 -12.12 -15.63
CA SER A 73 6.11 -13.44 -15.00
C SER A 73 6.64 -14.54 -15.95
N THR A 74 7.59 -14.20 -16.85
CA THR A 74 8.41 -15.19 -17.58
C THR A 74 9.74 -15.47 -16.87
N SER A 75 10.09 -14.75 -15.80
CA SER A 75 11.27 -15.08 -14.98
C SER A 75 10.83 -15.63 -13.62
N VAL A 76 11.00 -16.95 -13.45
CA VAL A 76 11.16 -17.55 -12.13
C VAL A 76 12.52 -17.12 -11.61
N ASP A 77 12.58 -16.20 -10.64
CA ASP A 77 13.56 -16.24 -9.55
C ASP A 77 13.19 -15.30 -8.38
N ALA A 78 13.40 -15.79 -7.16
CA ALA A 78 13.36 -15.16 -5.83
C ALA A 78 12.08 -14.43 -5.33
N PRO A 79 11.59 -14.73 -4.10
CA PRO A 79 10.65 -13.88 -3.38
C PRO A 79 11.31 -12.53 -3.08
N THR A 80 11.07 -11.55 -3.94
CA THR A 80 11.23 -10.15 -3.59
C THR A 80 9.99 -9.79 -2.77
N GLU A 81 10.13 -9.80 -1.45
CA GLU A 81 9.20 -9.08 -0.58
C GLU A 81 9.21 -7.62 -1.03
N GLU A 82 8.21 -7.22 -1.83
CA GLU A 82 7.99 -5.82 -2.14
C GLU A 82 7.71 -5.10 -0.81
N PRO A 83 8.53 -4.10 -0.41
CA PRO A 83 8.30 -3.41 0.83
C PRO A 83 6.98 -2.66 0.69
N LEU A 84 6.02 -3.03 1.55
CA LEU A 84 4.81 -2.25 1.78
C LEU A 84 5.24 -0.79 1.99
N SER A 85 4.85 0.07 1.06
CA SER A 85 5.09 1.51 1.15
C SER A 85 4.19 2.06 2.26
N SER A 86 4.60 1.82 3.50
CA SER A 86 4.06 2.53 4.64
C SER A 86 4.32 4.02 4.43
N PRO A 87 3.35 4.92 4.68
CA PRO A 87 3.64 6.36 4.73
C PRO A 87 4.65 6.70 5.83
N PHE A 88 4.92 5.77 6.75
CA PHE A 88 6.10 5.74 7.60
C PHE A 88 7.16 4.84 6.96
N SER A 89 7.69 5.26 5.81
CA SER A 89 8.89 4.64 5.27
C SER A 89 10.05 5.11 6.14
N VAL A 90 10.43 4.31 7.14
CA VAL A 90 11.76 4.48 7.75
C VAL A 90 12.75 4.37 6.60
N PRO A 91 13.62 5.36 6.37
CA PRO A 91 14.66 5.23 5.36
C PRO A 91 15.39 3.91 5.63
N ALA A 92 15.42 3.02 4.64
CA ALA A 92 16.39 1.95 4.67
C ALA A 92 17.75 2.67 4.80
N PRO A 93 18.57 2.36 5.82
CA PRO A 93 19.83 3.06 5.99
C PRO A 93 20.62 2.90 4.68
N ASP A 94 20.97 4.03 4.07
CA ASP A 94 21.84 4.06 2.91
C ASP A 94 23.08 3.26 3.26
N LYS A 95 23.30 2.14 2.55
CA LYS A 95 24.57 1.43 2.60
C LYS A 95 25.63 2.24 1.84
N ALA A 96 25.99 3.41 2.35
CA ALA A 96 27.14 4.24 1.97
C ALA A 96 26.97 5.61 2.65
N THR A 97 27.33 5.78 3.91
CA THR A 97 28.72 5.73 4.40
C THR A 97 28.79 4.93 5.68
N GLY A 98 29.21 3.66 5.60
CA GLY A 98 29.61 2.91 6.78
C GLY A 98 30.83 3.60 7.38
N ASP A 99 30.64 4.30 8.49
CA ASP A 99 31.73 4.45 9.43
C ASP A 99 32.06 3.05 9.99
N ASP A 100 33.32 2.79 10.30
CA ASP A 100 33.77 1.51 10.89
C ASP A 100 32.92 1.13 12.12
N ALA A 101 32.41 2.15 12.83
CA ALA A 101 31.50 2.01 13.96
C ALA A 101 30.13 1.39 13.61
N THR A 102 29.47 1.81 12.53
CA THR A 102 28.17 1.24 12.11
C THR A 102 28.34 -0.19 11.61
N ASP A 103 29.43 -0.49 10.91
CA ASP A 103 29.72 -1.86 10.45
C ASP A 103 30.07 -2.79 11.63
N ALA A 104 30.78 -2.30 12.65
CA ALA A 104 31.00 -3.05 13.89
C ALA A 104 29.69 -3.30 14.66
N TYR A 105 28.81 -2.30 14.73
CA TYR A 105 27.52 -2.42 15.42
C TYR A 105 26.55 -3.38 14.73
N ASN A 106 26.47 -3.35 13.40
CA ASN A 106 25.64 -4.28 12.63
C ASN A 106 26.14 -5.73 12.76
N ARG A 107 27.46 -5.94 12.81
CA ARG A 107 28.05 -7.26 13.13
C ARG A 107 27.73 -7.71 14.55
N TYR A 108 27.75 -6.80 15.52
CA TYR A 108 27.33 -7.07 16.89
C TYR A 108 25.86 -7.51 17.00
N LEU A 109 24.95 -6.79 16.34
CA LEU A 109 23.52 -7.12 16.33
C LEU A 109 23.24 -8.47 15.67
N SER A 110 23.89 -8.77 14.54
CA SER A 110 23.73 -10.05 13.85
C SER A 110 24.26 -11.23 14.67
N TRP A 111 25.37 -11.04 15.40
CA TRP A 111 25.88 -12.04 16.34
C TRP A 111 24.92 -12.28 17.52
N LEU A 112 24.38 -11.22 18.14
CA LEU A 112 23.38 -11.36 19.21
C LEU A 112 22.13 -12.12 18.75
N ALA A 113 21.66 -11.84 17.53
CA ALA A 113 20.52 -12.53 16.94
C ALA A 113 20.79 -14.02 16.71
N ALA A 114 22.02 -14.38 16.31
CA ALA A 114 22.45 -15.77 16.16
C ALA A 114 22.70 -16.47 17.52
N ASN A 115 22.92 -15.70 18.58
CA ASN A 115 23.32 -16.20 19.89
C ASN A 115 22.43 -15.65 21.04
N PRO A 116 21.14 -16.02 21.11
CA PRO A 116 20.16 -15.42 22.02
C PRO A 116 20.45 -15.65 23.52
N ASN A 117 21.25 -16.67 23.86
CA ASN A 117 21.61 -16.99 25.25
C ASN A 117 22.97 -16.40 25.68
N ARG A 118 23.67 -15.71 24.78
CA ARG A 118 24.99 -15.12 25.06
C ARG A 118 24.83 -13.69 25.59
N ARG A 119 25.73 -13.28 26.46
CA ARG A 119 25.72 -11.92 27.03
C ARG A 119 26.41 -10.94 26.06
N PRO A 120 25.99 -9.66 26.06
CA PRO A 120 26.64 -8.58 25.32
C PRO A 120 28.18 -8.54 25.41
N GLY A 121 28.75 -8.85 26.59
CA GLY A 121 30.20 -8.82 26.82
C GLY A 121 30.98 -10.04 26.30
N GLU A 122 30.30 -11.02 25.70
CA GLU A 122 30.93 -12.21 25.11
C GLU A 122 31.14 -12.07 23.59
N TYR A 123 30.91 -10.87 23.06
CA TYR A 123 31.12 -10.57 21.65
C TYR A 123 32.62 -10.59 21.30
N PRO A 124 33.04 -11.32 20.24
CA PRO A 124 34.45 -11.51 19.92
C PRO A 124 35.06 -10.43 19.01
N GLY A 125 34.34 -9.33 18.75
CA GLY A 125 34.76 -8.26 17.83
C GLY A 125 35.34 -7.03 18.49
#